data_AF-A0AAD6KZ40-F1
#
_entry.id   AF-A0AAD6KZ40-F1
#
_cell.length_a   1.000
_cell.length_b   1.000
_cell.length_c   1.000
_cell.angle_alpha   90.00
_cell.angle_beta   90.00
_cell.angle_gamma   90.00
#
_symmetry.space_group_name_H-M   'P 1'
#
loop_
_entity.id
_entity.type
_entity.pdbx_description
1 polymer ?
#
loop_
_entity_poly.entity_id
_entity_poly.type
_entity_poly.pdbx_seq_one_letter_code
_entity_poly.pdbx_strand_id
1 'polypeptide(L)'
;MLEDAIQVAETATDIHTLAETMDIKNQSLDYIHEMGWLLHRSHLKFRLGQLDPNLVPFPLKRFEWLVQFSMDHDWCAVVRKLLAIMFDGTVDAGEHSSFELALFHMGLLHRAVRRNCRPMVELLLRYTPDKQQSGGPGTQQNQLADGRDSRFVFKPDAAGPAGLTPLHVAACSDGAENVLDALTDDPGLVGIDAWKKSRDNTGLTPFDYACMRGHYSYIHLIQRKIDKKSESSYVVLDIPSSLVDYDSKQKDGHKLPNFASLHTEKIEMKAMQQHLKVCERKLVYGAARTSLVYRPAMLSMVAIAAVCVCVALLFKSSPEVLYVFQPFRWEMLKYGSS
;
A
#
# COMPACT_ATOMS: atom_id res chain seq x y z
N MET A 1 6.21 18.39 2.52
CA MET A 1 5.73 17.56 3.64
C MET A 1 4.79 18.38 4.50
N LEU A 2 3.96 17.76 5.36
CA LEU A 2 2.99 18.52 6.18
C LEU A 2 3.70 19.50 7.14
N GLU A 3 4.91 19.16 7.59
CA GLU A 3 5.77 20.02 8.39
C GLU A 3 6.15 21.31 7.64
N ASP A 4 6.49 21.21 6.36
CA ASP A 4 6.81 22.38 5.52
C ASP A 4 5.58 23.29 5.38
N ALA A 5 4.40 22.71 5.20
CA ALA A 5 3.14 23.46 5.11
C ALA A 5 2.83 24.27 6.39
N ILE A 6 3.23 23.75 7.55
CA ILE A 6 3.03 24.40 8.85
C ILE A 6 4.11 25.48 9.11
N GLN A 7 5.35 25.25 8.66
CA GLN A 7 6.49 26.16 8.85
C GLN A 7 6.50 27.32 7.84
N VAL A 8 6.05 27.12 6.61
CA VAL A 8 6.09 28.15 5.54
C VAL A 8 5.26 29.39 5.90
N ALA A 9 4.15 29.24 6.61
CA ALA A 9 3.33 30.37 7.06
C ALA A 9 4.05 31.33 8.04
N GLU A 10 5.18 30.94 8.63
CA GLU A 10 5.94 31.79 9.55
C GLU A 10 6.95 32.72 8.85
N THR A 11 7.16 32.54 7.54
CA THR A 11 8.23 33.21 6.77
C THR A 11 7.73 34.09 5.62
N ALA A 12 6.42 34.15 5.36
CA ALA A 12 5.85 34.89 4.24
C ALA A 12 5.74 36.40 4.53
N THR A 13 6.22 37.25 3.61
CA THR A 13 6.23 38.72 3.74
C THR A 13 5.13 39.43 2.94
N ASP A 14 4.52 38.77 1.95
CA ASP A 14 3.48 39.37 1.09
C ASP A 14 2.06 39.01 1.56
N ILE A 15 1.18 40.01 1.68
CA ILE A 15 -0.15 39.88 2.31
C ILE A 15 -1.06 38.82 1.66
N HIS A 16 -1.06 38.72 0.32
CA HIS A 16 -1.86 37.70 -0.38
C HIS A 16 -1.30 36.29 -0.21
N THR A 17 0.03 36.14 -0.30
CA THR A 17 0.70 34.85 -0.06
C THR A 17 0.59 34.42 1.41
N LEU A 18 0.49 35.38 2.33
CA LEU A 18 0.30 35.12 3.75
C LEU A 18 -1.08 34.52 4.03
N ALA A 19 -2.14 35.02 3.38
CA ALA A 19 -3.48 34.45 3.52
C ALA A 19 -3.54 33.01 3.00
N GLU A 20 -3.01 32.76 1.79
CA GLU A 20 -2.98 31.40 1.20
C GLU A 20 -2.13 30.42 2.02
N THR A 21 -0.98 30.87 2.55
CA THR A 21 -0.13 30.02 3.40
C THR A 21 -0.74 29.76 4.78
N MET A 22 -1.48 30.72 5.34
CA MET A 22 -2.26 30.52 6.56
C MET A 22 -3.39 29.50 6.34
N ASP A 23 -4.08 29.54 5.21
CA ASP A 23 -5.13 28.58 4.88
C ASP A 23 -4.58 27.16 4.75
N ILE A 24 -3.44 26.98 4.06
CA ILE A 24 -2.75 25.68 3.95
C ILE A 24 -2.33 25.17 5.34
N LYS A 25 -1.83 26.06 6.21
CA LYS A 25 -1.48 25.72 7.60
C LYS A 25 -2.71 25.29 8.40
N ASN A 26 -3.81 26.03 8.30
CA ASN A 26 -5.05 25.71 9.01
C ASN A 26 -5.60 24.34 8.56
N GLN A 27 -5.67 24.10 7.25
CA GLN A 27 -6.08 22.80 6.70
C GLN A 27 -5.18 21.65 7.17
N SER A 28 -3.86 21.89 7.25
CA SER A 28 -2.89 20.92 7.76
C SER A 28 -3.12 20.58 9.24
N LEU A 29 -3.40 21.59 10.06
CA LEU A 29 -3.71 21.41 11.48
C LEU A 29 -5.04 20.69 11.69
N ASP A 30 -6.08 21.10 10.95
CA ASP A 30 -7.39 20.44 10.97
C ASP A 30 -7.26 18.97 10.58
N TYR A 31 -6.44 18.67 9.57
CA TYR A 31 -6.16 17.29 9.17
C TYR A 31 -5.54 16.48 10.31
N ILE A 32 -4.54 17.02 11.01
CA ILE A 32 -3.93 16.36 12.17
C ILE A 32 -4.97 16.12 13.28
N HIS A 33 -5.80 17.13 13.58
CA HIS A 33 -6.82 17.02 14.62
C HIS A 33 -7.85 15.94 14.29
N GLU A 34 -8.36 15.91 13.06
CA GLU A 34 -9.30 14.92 12.56
C GLU A 34 -8.71 13.49 12.57
N MET A 35 -7.47 13.36 12.12
CA MET A 35 -6.74 12.09 12.17
C MET A 35 -6.54 11.60 13.61
N GLY A 36 -6.16 12.50 14.52
CA GLY A 36 -6.01 12.19 15.95
C GLY A 36 -7.31 11.65 16.54
N TRP A 37 -8.43 12.28 16.22
CA TRP A 37 -9.74 11.83 16.70
C TRP A 37 -10.14 10.47 16.11
N LEU A 38 -9.97 10.27 14.80
CA LEU A 38 -10.26 9.00 14.14
C LEU A 38 -9.43 7.85 14.75
N LEU A 39 -8.13 8.07 14.93
CA LEU A 39 -7.22 7.07 15.48
C LEU A 39 -7.54 6.75 16.93
N HIS A 40 -7.84 7.76 17.75
CA HIS A 40 -8.26 7.55 19.14
C HIS A 40 -9.49 6.64 19.22
N ARG A 41 -10.51 6.87 18.38
CA ARG A 41 -11.70 6.03 18.29
C ARG A 41 -11.39 4.61 17.82
N SER A 42 -10.56 4.47 16.79
CA SER A 42 -10.16 3.16 16.28
C SER A 42 -9.44 2.33 17.37
N HIS A 43 -8.59 2.98 18.16
CA HIS A 43 -7.88 2.35 19.28
C HIS A 43 -8.83 2.00 20.42
N LEU A 44 -9.76 2.88 20.79
CA LEU A 44 -10.77 2.60 21.81
C LEU A 44 -11.62 1.39 21.43
N LYS A 45 -12.08 1.31 20.18
CA LYS A 45 -12.84 0.17 19.68
C LYS A 45 -12.02 -1.13 19.73
N PHE A 46 -10.76 -1.09 19.32
CA PHE A 46 -9.87 -2.25 19.43
C PHE A 46 -9.71 -2.74 20.88
N ARG A 47 -9.65 -1.81 21.85
CA ARG A 47 -9.44 -2.11 23.27
C ARG A 47 -10.70 -2.53 24.02
N LEU A 48 -11.83 -1.88 23.75
CA LEU A 48 -13.09 -2.04 24.47
C LEU A 48 -14.08 -2.97 23.75
N GLY A 49 -13.81 -3.32 22.49
CA GLY A 49 -14.69 -4.18 21.69
C GLY A 49 -16.10 -3.61 21.56
N GLN A 50 -17.12 -4.47 21.61
CA GLN A 50 -18.54 -4.08 21.60
C GLN A 50 -19.10 -3.71 22.98
N LEU A 51 -18.24 -3.59 24.02
CA LEU A 51 -18.70 -3.37 25.39
C LEU A 51 -19.01 -1.90 25.73
N ASP A 52 -18.76 -0.97 24.82
CA ASP A 52 -19.08 0.45 25.03
C ASP A 52 -20.42 0.82 24.36
N PRO A 53 -21.52 0.95 25.12
CA PRO A 53 -22.83 1.32 24.60
C PRO A 53 -22.92 2.76 24.07
N ASN A 54 -21.88 3.59 24.27
CA ASN A 54 -21.84 5.00 23.84
C ASN A 54 -20.84 5.28 22.71
N LEU A 55 -20.31 4.24 22.04
CA LEU A 55 -19.34 4.44 20.98
C LEU A 55 -20.02 5.01 19.71
N VAL A 56 -20.16 6.34 19.66
CA VAL A 56 -20.69 7.04 18.48
C VAL A 56 -19.68 6.88 17.33
N PRO A 57 -20.10 6.32 16.17
CA PRO A 57 -19.22 6.10 15.04
C PRO A 57 -18.69 7.41 14.48
N PHE A 58 -17.52 7.36 13.82
CA PHE A 58 -16.92 8.55 13.23
C PHE A 58 -17.77 9.02 12.02
N PRO A 59 -18.18 10.30 11.94
CA PRO A 59 -19.05 10.79 10.87
C PRO A 59 -18.43 10.60 9.48
N LEU A 60 -19.19 10.04 8.54
CA LEU A 60 -18.68 9.73 7.19
C LEU A 60 -18.16 10.98 6.48
N LYS A 61 -18.89 12.10 6.48
CA LYS A 61 -18.50 13.35 5.79
C LYS A 61 -17.09 13.82 6.14
N ARG A 62 -16.72 13.76 7.42
CA ARG A 62 -15.38 14.15 7.90
C ARG A 62 -14.32 13.12 7.50
N PHE A 63 -14.72 11.84 7.41
CA PHE A 63 -13.85 10.78 6.96
C PHE A 63 -13.58 10.88 5.45
N GLU A 64 -14.59 11.24 4.65
CA GLU A 64 -14.37 11.49 3.21
C GLU A 64 -13.38 12.62 3.01
N TRP A 65 -13.48 13.69 3.79
CA TRP A 65 -12.54 14.80 3.76
C TRP A 65 -11.10 14.34 4.11
N LEU A 66 -10.92 13.52 5.16
CA LEU A 66 -9.62 12.95 5.52
C LEU A 66 -9.01 12.10 4.38
N VAL A 67 -9.83 11.27 3.74
CA VAL A 67 -9.39 10.44 2.61
C VAL A 67 -9.03 11.33 1.41
N GLN A 68 -9.87 12.31 1.08
CA GLN A 68 -9.62 13.23 -0.03
C GLN A 68 -8.34 14.05 0.18
N PHE A 69 -8.15 14.61 1.38
CA PHE A 69 -6.92 15.31 1.75
C PHE A 69 -5.69 14.41 1.59
N SER A 70 -5.74 13.18 2.11
CA SER A 70 -4.64 12.21 1.98
C SER A 70 -4.34 11.85 0.52
N MET A 71 -5.38 11.77 -0.33
CA MET A 71 -5.26 11.49 -1.75
C MET A 71 -4.64 12.66 -2.51
N ASP A 72 -5.00 13.90 -2.18
CA ASP A 72 -4.47 15.09 -2.82
C ASP A 72 -2.97 15.30 -2.51
N HIS A 73 -2.48 14.70 -1.42
CA HIS A 73 -1.06 14.63 -1.04
C HIS A 73 -0.35 13.32 -1.42
N ASP A 74 -1.01 12.42 -2.16
CA ASP A 74 -0.44 11.14 -2.63
C ASP A 74 0.06 10.19 -1.50
N TRP A 75 -0.51 10.30 -0.30
CA TRP A 75 -0.10 9.51 0.87
C TRP A 75 -0.67 8.09 0.86
N CYS A 76 -0.10 7.25 0.00
CA CYS A 76 -0.51 5.87 -0.25
C CYS A 76 -0.71 5.04 1.03
N ALA A 77 0.26 5.09 1.96
CA ALA A 77 0.20 4.31 3.20
C ALA A 77 -0.96 4.77 4.11
N VAL A 78 -1.21 6.07 4.16
CA VAL A 78 -2.29 6.66 4.95
C VAL A 78 -3.64 6.28 4.37
N VAL A 79 -3.83 6.43 3.05
CA VAL A 79 -5.05 6.02 2.35
C VAL A 79 -5.35 4.54 2.58
N ARG A 80 -4.35 3.65 2.48
CA ARG A 80 -4.54 2.22 2.80
C ARG A 80 -5.05 2.00 4.22
N LYS A 81 -4.48 2.70 5.20
CA LYS A 81 -4.91 2.59 6.60
C LYS A 81 -6.30 3.15 6.82
N LEU A 82 -6.64 4.28 6.20
CA LEU A 82 -8.00 4.84 6.24
C LEU A 82 -9.01 3.85 5.66
N LEU A 83 -8.76 3.27 4.49
CA LEU A 83 -9.63 2.25 3.91
C LEU A 83 -9.81 1.06 4.87
N ALA A 84 -8.75 0.59 5.52
CA ALA A 84 -8.86 -0.48 6.52
C ALA A 84 -9.74 -0.07 7.72
N ILE A 85 -9.63 1.16 8.22
CA ILE A 85 -10.46 1.70 9.31
C ILE A 85 -11.94 1.80 8.91
N MET A 86 -12.22 2.16 7.65
CA MET A 86 -13.57 2.21 7.10
C MET A 86 -14.24 0.83 7.17
N PHE A 87 -13.57 -0.21 6.65
CA PHE A 87 -14.10 -1.57 6.68
C PHE A 87 -14.09 -2.20 8.07
N ASP A 88 -13.30 -1.70 9.02
CA ASP A 88 -13.32 -2.18 10.40
C ASP A 88 -14.68 -1.87 11.08
N GLY A 89 -15.40 -0.84 10.63
CA GLY A 89 -16.67 -0.38 11.22
C GLY A 89 -16.47 0.65 12.32
N THR A 90 -15.40 1.44 12.24
CA THR A 90 -15.15 2.60 13.13
C THR A 90 -15.87 3.85 12.60
N VAL A 91 -16.15 3.88 11.29
CA VAL A 91 -16.79 4.97 10.57
C VAL A 91 -18.26 4.62 10.38
N ASP A 92 -19.12 5.64 10.46
CA ASP A 92 -20.54 5.54 10.16
C ASP A 92 -20.73 5.29 8.65
N ALA A 93 -21.68 4.43 8.27
CA ALA A 93 -22.07 4.27 6.87
C ALA A 93 -22.84 5.50 6.35
N GLY A 94 -23.32 6.35 7.27
CA GLY A 94 -24.00 7.60 6.94
C GLY A 94 -25.30 7.35 6.17
N GLU A 95 -25.50 8.11 5.10
CA GLU A 95 -26.67 7.99 4.22
C GLU A 95 -26.55 6.85 3.19
N HIS A 96 -25.37 6.23 3.06
CA HIS A 96 -25.14 5.19 2.07
C HIS A 96 -25.60 3.83 2.58
N SER A 97 -26.24 3.05 1.70
CA SER A 97 -26.67 1.68 2.00
C SER A 97 -25.50 0.71 2.23
N SER A 98 -24.31 1.03 1.71
CA SER A 98 -23.09 0.24 1.93
C SER A 98 -21.82 1.09 1.79
N PHE A 99 -20.70 0.62 2.36
CA PHE A 99 -19.40 1.28 2.27
C PHE A 99 -18.83 1.26 0.84
N GLU A 100 -19.14 0.25 0.04
CA GLU A 100 -18.77 0.19 -1.37
C GLU A 100 -19.43 1.33 -2.16
N LEU A 101 -20.69 1.64 -1.86
CA LEU A 101 -21.40 2.77 -2.46
C LEU A 101 -20.75 4.10 -2.06
N ALA A 102 -20.34 4.25 -0.79
CA ALA A 102 -19.63 5.45 -0.34
C ALA A 102 -18.29 5.62 -1.07
N LEU A 103 -17.49 4.55 -1.20
CA LEU A 103 -16.22 4.56 -1.93
C LEU A 103 -16.40 4.87 -3.42
N PHE A 104 -17.48 4.37 -4.02
CA PHE A 104 -17.86 4.68 -5.39
C PHE A 104 -18.12 6.19 -5.57
N HIS A 105 -18.91 6.80 -4.68
CA HIS A 105 -19.18 8.25 -4.72
C HIS A 105 -17.92 9.09 -4.51
N MET A 106 -16.96 8.63 -3.70
CA MET A 106 -15.68 9.31 -3.51
C MET A 106 -14.80 9.32 -4.78
N GLY A 107 -15.01 8.38 -5.71
CA GLY A 107 -14.28 8.31 -6.98
C GLY A 107 -12.76 8.22 -6.81
N LEU A 108 -12.29 7.49 -5.79
CA LEU A 108 -10.87 7.48 -5.38
C LEU A 108 -9.93 7.09 -6.52
N LEU A 109 -10.31 6.07 -7.31
CA LEU A 109 -9.50 5.63 -8.44
C LEU A 109 -9.43 6.70 -9.54
N HIS A 110 -10.55 7.33 -9.89
CA HIS A 110 -10.57 8.45 -10.85
C HIS A 110 -9.71 9.63 -10.37
N ARG A 111 -9.75 9.94 -9.08
CA ARG A 111 -8.92 11.00 -8.48
C ARG A 111 -7.44 10.67 -8.56
N ALA A 112 -7.04 9.44 -8.20
CA ALA A 112 -5.65 8.98 -8.30
C ALA A 112 -5.13 9.07 -9.75
N VAL A 113 -5.97 8.72 -10.72
CA VAL A 113 -5.64 8.82 -12.15
C VAL A 113 -5.47 10.27 -12.58
N ARG A 114 -6.41 11.15 -12.20
CA ARG A 114 -6.33 12.60 -12.51
C ARG A 114 -5.08 13.25 -11.92
N ARG A 115 -4.63 12.76 -10.76
CA ARG A 115 -3.40 13.19 -10.08
C ARG A 115 -2.12 12.63 -10.73
N ASN A 116 -2.25 11.69 -11.67
CA ASN A 116 -1.16 10.94 -12.29
C ASN A 116 -0.29 10.17 -11.28
N CYS A 117 -0.90 9.66 -10.19
CA CYS A 117 -0.19 8.98 -9.11
C CYS A 117 -0.22 7.46 -9.28
N ARG A 118 0.77 6.92 -9.99
CA ARG A 118 0.89 5.46 -10.23
C ARG A 118 0.87 4.62 -8.95
N PRO A 119 1.62 4.92 -7.87
CA PRO A 119 1.61 4.11 -6.66
C PRO A 119 0.24 4.05 -5.99
N MET A 120 -0.51 5.16 -6.01
CA MET A 120 -1.86 5.21 -5.46
C MET A 120 -2.83 4.36 -6.29
N VAL A 121 -2.73 4.42 -7.62
CA VAL A 121 -3.54 3.57 -8.53
C VAL A 121 -3.27 2.09 -8.28
N GLU A 122 -2.00 1.67 -8.23
CA GLU A 122 -1.63 0.28 -7.95
C GLU A 122 -2.11 -0.18 -6.56
N LEU A 123 -2.06 0.71 -5.56
CA LEU A 123 -2.54 0.43 -4.22
C LEU A 123 -4.05 0.19 -4.18
N LEU A 124 -4.83 1.03 -4.88
CA LEU A 124 -6.28 0.91 -4.94
C LEU A 124 -6.71 -0.35 -5.69
N LEU A 125 -6.12 -0.63 -6.87
CA LEU A 125 -6.44 -1.82 -7.66
C LEU A 125 -6.14 -3.14 -6.92
N ARG A 126 -5.14 -3.14 -6.05
CA ARG A 126 -4.75 -4.31 -5.24
C ARG A 126 -5.41 -4.35 -3.86
N TYR A 127 -6.24 -3.36 -3.53
CA TYR A 127 -6.84 -3.29 -2.21
C TYR A 127 -7.94 -4.35 -2.03
N THR A 128 -7.79 -5.17 -1.00
CA THR A 128 -8.78 -6.18 -0.60
C THR A 128 -9.11 -6.02 0.88
N PRO A 129 -10.38 -5.91 1.30
CA PRO A 129 -10.73 -5.78 2.70
C PRO A 129 -10.47 -7.08 3.45
N ASP A 130 -9.81 -7.00 4.60
CA ASP A 130 -9.34 -8.17 5.38
C ASP A 130 -10.48 -9.09 5.85
N LYS A 131 -11.71 -8.58 5.96
CA LYS A 131 -12.89 -9.33 6.47
C LYS A 131 -13.38 -10.46 5.55
N GLN A 132 -12.89 -10.58 4.32
CA GLN A 132 -13.22 -11.71 3.44
C GLN A 132 -12.32 -12.94 3.64
N GLN A 133 -11.33 -12.89 4.54
CA GLN A 133 -10.45 -14.04 4.83
C GLN A 133 -10.90 -14.87 6.05
N SER A 134 -11.87 -14.37 6.83
CA SER A 134 -12.42 -15.06 8.02
C SER A 134 -13.81 -15.64 7.78
N GLY A 135 -14.03 -16.23 6.60
CA GLY A 135 -15.21 -17.05 6.33
C GLY A 135 -14.94 -18.50 6.72
N GLY A 136 -15.56 -18.98 7.80
CA GLY A 136 -15.58 -20.40 8.16
C GLY A 136 -16.13 -21.27 7.01
N PRO A 137 -15.78 -22.57 6.95
CA PRO A 137 -16.19 -23.46 5.88
C PRO A 137 -17.67 -23.81 6.05
N GLY A 138 -18.59 -23.04 5.44
CA GLY A 138 -20.00 -23.31 5.73
C GLY A 138 -21.08 -22.49 5.02
N THR A 139 -20.86 -21.89 3.86
CA THR A 139 -21.98 -21.51 2.97
C THR A 139 -21.52 -21.42 1.52
N GLN A 140 -21.22 -22.56 0.91
CA GLN A 140 -21.30 -22.66 -0.55
C GLN A 140 -22.76 -22.89 -0.90
N GLN A 141 -23.47 -21.84 -1.29
CA GLN A 141 -24.70 -22.00 -2.05
C GLN A 141 -24.72 -20.98 -3.20
N ASN A 142 -24.34 -21.50 -4.36
CA ASN A 142 -24.69 -21.06 -5.72
C ASN A 142 -24.51 -19.57 -6.07
N GLN A 143 -23.28 -19.21 -6.46
CA GLN A 143 -23.04 -18.19 -7.49
C GLN A 143 -22.01 -18.73 -8.49
N LEU A 144 -22.49 -19.65 -9.34
CA LEU A 144 -21.78 -20.15 -10.51
C LEU A 144 -21.87 -19.08 -11.62
N ALA A 145 -20.81 -18.28 -11.76
CA ALA A 145 -20.24 -17.77 -13.03
C ALA A 145 -19.40 -16.48 -12.87
N ASP A 146 -19.53 -15.73 -11.76
CA ASP A 146 -18.98 -14.35 -11.65
C ASP A 146 -18.05 -14.12 -10.42
N GLY A 147 -17.86 -15.15 -9.60
CA GLY A 147 -17.28 -15.03 -8.25
C GLY A 147 -15.77 -14.74 -8.14
N ARG A 148 -15.07 -14.50 -9.25
CA ARG A 148 -13.65 -14.09 -9.22
C ARG A 148 -13.51 -12.56 -9.21
N ASP A 149 -14.56 -11.85 -9.60
CA ASP A 149 -14.52 -10.41 -9.86
C ASP A 149 -15.04 -9.56 -8.67
N SER A 150 -15.62 -10.18 -7.64
CA SER A 150 -16.18 -9.48 -6.47
C SER A 150 -15.17 -9.23 -5.33
N ARG A 151 -13.90 -9.63 -5.48
CA ARG A 151 -12.87 -9.45 -4.44
C ARG A 151 -12.27 -8.04 -4.43
N PHE A 152 -12.17 -7.42 -5.60
CA PHE A 152 -11.53 -6.13 -5.76
C PHE A 152 -12.57 -5.02 -5.63
N VAL A 153 -12.33 -4.11 -4.69
CA VAL A 153 -13.23 -2.96 -4.44
C VAL A 153 -13.12 -1.93 -5.55
N PHE A 154 -11.91 -1.74 -6.08
CA PHE A 154 -11.64 -0.76 -7.13
C PHE A 154 -11.31 -1.47 -8.44
N LYS A 155 -11.98 -1.07 -9.51
CA LYS A 155 -11.78 -1.65 -10.84
C LYS A 155 -11.54 -0.57 -11.91
N PRO A 156 -10.74 -0.88 -12.94
CA PRO A 156 -10.44 0.08 -14.01
C PRO A 156 -11.63 0.34 -14.95
N ASP A 157 -12.67 -0.49 -14.90
CA ASP A 157 -13.91 -0.37 -15.67
C ASP A 157 -15.07 0.28 -14.88
N ALA A 158 -14.83 0.64 -13.61
CA ALA A 158 -15.85 1.26 -12.77
C ALA A 158 -16.30 2.61 -13.36
N ALA A 159 -17.56 2.68 -13.77
CA ALA A 159 -18.14 3.88 -14.36
C ALA A 159 -18.25 4.99 -13.31
N GLY A 160 -17.60 6.13 -13.55
CA GLY A 160 -17.71 7.32 -12.70
C GLY A 160 -18.81 8.26 -13.19
N PRO A 161 -18.75 9.54 -12.78
CA PRO A 161 -19.61 10.58 -13.32
C PRO A 161 -19.58 10.61 -14.85
N ALA A 162 -20.75 10.80 -15.48
CA ALA A 162 -20.94 10.73 -16.93
C ALA A 162 -20.60 9.37 -17.60
N GLY A 163 -20.50 8.29 -16.81
CA GLY A 163 -20.12 6.97 -17.32
C GLY A 163 -18.61 6.84 -17.58
N LEU A 164 -17.81 7.86 -17.25
CA LEU A 164 -16.38 7.86 -17.51
C LEU A 164 -15.67 6.91 -16.55
N THR A 165 -15.00 5.90 -17.09
CA THR A 165 -14.13 5.01 -16.31
C THR A 165 -12.76 5.65 -16.04
N PRO A 166 -11.98 5.13 -15.07
CA PRO A 166 -10.60 5.56 -14.86
C PRO A 166 -9.75 5.53 -16.13
N LEU A 167 -9.99 4.57 -17.03
CA LEU A 167 -9.32 4.50 -18.33
C LEU A 167 -9.67 5.68 -19.26
N HIS A 168 -10.93 6.13 -19.26
CA HIS A 168 -11.31 7.34 -20.01
C HIS A 168 -10.57 8.57 -19.49
N VAL A 169 -10.47 8.71 -18.16
CA VAL A 169 -9.74 9.82 -17.54
C VAL A 169 -8.26 9.78 -17.93
N ALA A 170 -7.61 8.61 -17.84
CA ALA A 170 -6.22 8.44 -18.24
C ALA A 170 -6.01 8.73 -19.73
N ALA A 171 -6.90 8.28 -20.60
CA ALA A 171 -6.83 8.51 -22.04
C ALA A 171 -7.00 9.98 -22.44
N CYS A 172 -7.59 10.81 -21.58
CA CYS A 172 -7.76 12.25 -21.82
C CYS A 172 -6.62 13.10 -21.26
N SER A 173 -5.85 12.54 -20.32
CA SER A 173 -4.80 13.24 -19.59
C SER A 173 -3.45 13.12 -20.29
N ASP A 174 -2.77 14.25 -20.46
CA ASP A 174 -1.41 14.27 -20.98
C ASP A 174 -0.43 13.65 -19.97
N GLY A 175 0.56 12.90 -20.45
CA GLY A 175 1.59 12.26 -19.62
C GLY A 175 1.12 11.13 -18.70
N ALA A 176 -0.06 10.54 -18.93
CA ALA A 176 -0.64 9.49 -18.10
C ALA A 176 -0.19 8.06 -18.45
N GLU A 177 0.88 7.87 -19.25
CA GLU A 177 1.36 6.55 -19.70
C GLU A 177 1.61 5.59 -18.53
N ASN A 178 2.26 6.08 -17.48
CA ASN A 178 2.59 5.29 -16.28
C ASN A 178 1.34 4.82 -15.52
N VAL A 179 0.29 5.63 -15.50
CA VAL A 179 -0.97 5.29 -14.84
C VAL A 179 -1.80 4.38 -15.74
N LEU A 180 -1.81 4.61 -17.05
CA LEU A 180 -2.46 3.72 -18.01
C LEU A 180 -1.84 2.31 -18.00
N ASP A 181 -0.53 2.23 -17.88
CA ASP A 181 0.21 0.99 -17.66
C ASP A 181 -0.30 0.25 -16.42
N ALA A 182 -0.41 0.94 -15.28
CA ALA A 182 -0.92 0.37 -14.03
C ALA A 182 -2.41 -0.02 -14.07
N LEU A 183 -3.26 0.77 -14.74
CA LEU A 183 -4.69 0.45 -14.92
C LEU A 183 -4.92 -0.77 -15.81
N THR A 184 -3.99 -1.06 -16.72
CA THR A 184 -4.07 -2.21 -17.65
C THR A 184 -3.32 -3.45 -17.14
N ASP A 185 -2.45 -3.30 -16.14
CA ASP A 185 -1.85 -4.40 -15.36
C ASP A 185 -2.66 -4.69 -14.08
N ASP A 186 -3.98 -4.49 -14.12
CA ASP A 186 -4.84 -4.71 -12.97
C ASP A 186 -4.94 -6.21 -12.62
N PRO A 187 -5.06 -6.56 -11.33
CA PRO A 187 -5.17 -7.96 -10.89
C PRO A 187 -6.38 -8.72 -11.47
N GLY A 188 -7.45 -8.00 -11.85
CA GLY A 188 -8.65 -8.57 -12.46
C GLY A 188 -8.51 -8.83 -13.96
N LEU A 189 -7.45 -8.32 -14.60
CA LEU A 189 -7.24 -8.33 -16.06
C LEU A 189 -8.42 -7.71 -16.84
N VAL A 190 -9.17 -6.81 -16.20
CA VAL A 190 -10.37 -6.17 -16.79
C VAL A 190 -9.98 -4.91 -17.58
N GLY A 191 -8.86 -4.25 -17.22
CA GLY A 191 -8.45 -2.97 -17.81
C GLY A 191 -8.18 -3.05 -19.31
N ILE A 192 -7.52 -4.12 -19.78
CA ILE A 192 -7.24 -4.32 -21.21
C ILE A 192 -8.54 -4.51 -22.01
N ASP A 193 -9.49 -5.27 -21.47
CA ASP A 193 -10.77 -5.52 -22.10
C ASP A 193 -11.64 -4.25 -22.12
N ALA A 194 -11.64 -3.50 -21.03
CA ALA A 194 -12.37 -2.24 -20.88
C ALA A 194 -11.88 -1.15 -21.83
N TRP A 195 -10.60 -1.15 -22.22
CA TRP A 195 -10.02 -0.17 -23.15
C TRP A 195 -10.78 0.00 -24.47
N LYS A 196 -11.32 -1.09 -25.02
CA LYS A 196 -12.10 -1.08 -26.29
C LYS A 196 -13.61 -1.33 -26.09
N LYS A 197 -14.03 -1.87 -24.95
CA LYS A 197 -15.43 -2.29 -24.72
C LYS A 197 -16.21 -1.33 -23.84
N SER A 198 -15.56 -0.66 -22.89
CA SER A 198 -16.22 0.26 -21.98
C SER A 198 -16.62 1.52 -22.73
N ARG A 199 -17.88 1.96 -22.58
CA ARG A 199 -18.42 3.16 -23.21
C ARG A 199 -18.94 4.10 -22.14
N ASP A 200 -18.67 5.39 -22.32
CA ASP A 200 -19.26 6.45 -21.52
C ASP A 200 -20.71 6.76 -21.95
N ASN A 201 -21.32 7.79 -21.34
CA ASN A 201 -22.68 8.22 -21.71
C ASN A 201 -22.78 8.79 -23.13
N THR A 202 -21.67 9.15 -23.77
CA THR A 202 -21.63 9.60 -25.17
C THR A 202 -21.43 8.44 -26.16
N GLY A 203 -21.19 7.23 -25.66
CA GLY A 203 -20.95 6.03 -26.44
C GLY A 203 -19.50 5.87 -26.89
N LEU A 204 -18.59 6.75 -26.44
CA LEU A 204 -17.18 6.73 -26.77
C LEU A 204 -16.41 5.83 -25.81
N THR A 205 -15.36 5.18 -26.32
CA THR A 205 -14.48 4.30 -25.54
C THR A 205 -13.19 5.04 -25.14
N PRO A 206 -12.42 4.54 -24.14
CA PRO A 206 -11.12 5.12 -23.80
C PRO A 206 -10.17 5.17 -25.01
N PHE A 207 -10.22 4.16 -25.88
CA PHE A 207 -9.49 4.13 -27.14
C PHE A 207 -9.87 5.29 -28.08
N ASP A 208 -11.17 5.59 -28.21
CA ASP A 208 -11.64 6.69 -29.05
C ASP A 208 -11.12 8.04 -28.53
N TYR A 209 -11.14 8.25 -27.21
CA TYR A 209 -10.57 9.46 -26.59
C TYR A 209 -9.07 9.59 -26.87
N ALA A 210 -8.30 8.52 -26.72
CA ALA A 210 -6.87 8.54 -27.03
C ALA A 210 -6.60 8.83 -28.52
N CYS A 211 -7.43 8.31 -29.42
CA CYS A 211 -7.34 8.62 -30.86
C CYS A 211 -7.65 10.09 -31.14
N MET A 212 -8.74 10.62 -30.58
CA MET A 212 -9.15 12.03 -30.73
C MET A 212 -8.10 13.00 -30.19
N ARG A 213 -7.38 12.62 -29.13
CA ARG A 213 -6.30 13.40 -28.53
C ARG A 213 -4.94 13.20 -29.21
N GLY A 214 -4.82 12.23 -30.12
CA GLY A 214 -3.56 11.90 -30.79
C GLY A 214 -2.52 11.23 -29.88
N HIS A 215 -2.97 10.57 -28.80
CA HIS A 215 -2.08 9.86 -27.87
C HIS A 215 -1.70 8.47 -28.40
N TYR A 216 -0.96 8.45 -29.52
CA TYR A 216 -0.55 7.20 -30.18
C TYR A 216 0.33 6.31 -29.29
N SER A 217 1.14 6.89 -28.41
CA SER A 217 1.96 6.11 -27.46
C SER A 217 1.09 5.24 -26.54
N TYR A 218 -0.11 5.70 -26.17
CA TYR A 218 -1.02 5.01 -25.26
C TYR A 218 -1.65 3.81 -25.99
N ILE A 219 -2.03 4.03 -27.24
CA ILE A 219 -2.54 3.01 -28.14
C ILE A 219 -1.49 1.91 -28.35
N HIS A 220 -0.25 2.29 -28.66
CA HIS A 220 0.85 1.34 -28.86
C HIS A 220 1.22 0.59 -27.58
N LEU A 221 1.17 1.23 -26.42
CA LEU A 221 1.39 0.59 -25.12
C LEU A 221 0.39 -0.56 -24.91
N ILE A 222 -0.90 -0.28 -25.09
CA ILE A 222 -1.95 -1.27 -24.84
C ILE A 222 -1.97 -2.35 -25.91
N GLN A 223 -1.75 -2.00 -27.19
CA GLN A 223 -1.68 -2.99 -28.26
C GLN A 223 -0.55 -4.00 -27.99
N ARG A 224 0.62 -3.54 -27.56
CA ARG A 224 1.73 -4.41 -27.16
C ARG A 224 1.36 -5.37 -26.03
N LYS A 225 0.55 -4.91 -25.06
CA LYS A 225 0.05 -5.76 -23.97
C LYS A 225 -0.94 -6.81 -24.45
N ILE A 226 -1.83 -6.44 -25.38
CA ILE A 226 -2.77 -7.38 -26.01
C ILE A 226 -2.01 -8.47 -26.77
N ASP A 227 -1.02 -8.09 -27.57
CA ASP A 227 -0.22 -9.02 -28.36
C ASP A 227 0.54 -10.01 -27.45
N LYS A 228 1.16 -9.51 -26.37
CA LYS A 228 1.85 -10.34 -25.37
C LYS A 228 0.91 -11.30 -24.64
N LYS A 229 -0.31 -10.86 -24.29
CA LYS A 229 -1.33 -11.72 -23.65
C LYS A 229 -1.74 -12.85 -24.58
N SER A 230 -1.90 -12.56 -25.88
CA SER A 230 -2.18 -13.56 -26.91
C SER A 230 -1.07 -14.60 -27.00
N GLU A 231 0.20 -14.19 -27.07
CA GLU A 231 1.36 -15.10 -27.12
C GLU A 231 1.46 -16.02 -25.89
N SER A 232 1.20 -15.51 -24.69
CA SER A 232 1.20 -16.34 -23.46
C SER A 232 0.05 -17.36 -23.39
N SER A 233 -1.01 -17.19 -24.20
CA SER A 233 -2.15 -18.11 -24.23
C SER A 233 -1.88 -19.38 -25.04
N TYR A 234 -0.83 -19.40 -25.89
CA TYR A 234 -0.45 -20.56 -26.69
C TYR A 234 0.78 -21.26 -26.11
N VAL A 235 0.70 -21.76 -24.88
CA VAL A 235 1.63 -22.81 -24.44
C VAL A 235 1.16 -24.12 -25.06
N VAL A 236 1.64 -24.41 -26.28
CA VAL A 236 1.41 -25.70 -26.94
C VAL A 236 2.14 -26.78 -26.12
N LEU A 237 1.41 -27.47 -25.26
CA LEU A 237 1.85 -28.74 -24.68
C LEU A 237 1.66 -29.81 -25.74
N ASP A 238 2.73 -30.12 -26.48
CA ASP A 238 2.79 -31.36 -27.25
C ASP A 238 2.79 -32.51 -26.24
N ILE A 239 1.63 -33.17 -26.09
CA ILE A 239 1.50 -34.41 -25.33
C ILE A 239 1.68 -35.54 -26.34
N PRO A 240 2.81 -36.27 -26.36
CA PRO A 240 2.95 -37.44 -27.20
C PRO A 240 2.02 -38.53 -26.66
N SER A 241 0.92 -38.78 -27.38
CA SER A 241 0.02 -39.88 -27.06
C SER A 241 0.64 -41.17 -27.61
N SER A 242 1.34 -41.95 -26.78
CA SER A 242 1.73 -43.31 -27.14
C SER A 242 0.56 -44.26 -26.83
N LEU A 243 -0.15 -44.63 -27.89
CA LEU A 243 -1.10 -45.74 -27.87
C LEU A 243 -0.40 -47.05 -27.53
N VAL A 244 -1.01 -47.82 -26.63
CA VAL A 244 -0.59 -49.16 -26.25
C VAL A 244 -1.09 -50.14 -27.33
N ASP A 245 -0.14 -50.67 -28.08
CA ASP A 245 0.10 -52.08 -28.43
C ASP A 245 -1.03 -52.96 -29.01
N TYR A 246 -0.81 -53.49 -30.22
CA TYR A 246 -1.25 -54.83 -30.60
C TYR A 246 -0.26 -55.43 -31.62
N ASP A 247 0.39 -56.51 -31.18
CA ASP A 247 1.36 -57.34 -31.90
C ASP A 247 0.79 -58.03 -33.15
N SER A 248 1.55 -58.02 -34.25
CA SER A 248 1.65 -59.17 -35.16
C SER A 248 3.01 -59.18 -35.89
N LYS A 249 3.51 -60.39 -36.15
CA LYS A 249 4.93 -60.79 -36.30
C LYS A 249 5.52 -60.65 -37.71
N GLN A 250 6.86 -60.50 -37.73
CA GLN A 250 7.88 -60.84 -38.78
C GLN A 250 7.90 -59.95 -40.04
N LYS A 251 9.04 -59.53 -40.64
CA LYS A 251 10.44 -60.03 -40.65
C LYS A 251 11.40 -58.97 -41.26
N ASP A 252 12.66 -59.02 -40.83
CA ASP A 252 13.92 -58.59 -41.48
C ASP A 252 14.23 -57.12 -41.81
N GLY A 253 15.43 -56.67 -41.37
CA GLY A 253 16.23 -55.73 -42.18
C GLY A 253 16.94 -54.54 -41.53
N HIS A 254 17.75 -54.73 -40.49
CA HIS A 254 19.02 -54.03 -40.22
C HIS A 254 19.16 -52.47 -40.15
N LYS A 255 19.65 -52.03 -38.96
CA LYS A 255 20.57 -50.89 -38.63
C LYS A 255 19.98 -49.61 -38.00
N LEU A 256 20.02 -49.60 -36.67
CA LEU A 256 20.34 -48.45 -35.77
C LEU A 256 21.89 -48.41 -35.62
N PRO A 257 22.60 -47.37 -35.10
CA PRO A 257 22.07 -46.43 -34.09
C PRO A 257 22.55 -44.96 -34.19
N ASN A 258 22.13 -43.96 -33.40
CA ASN A 258 21.93 -43.86 -31.95
C ASN A 258 21.05 -42.64 -31.61
N PHE A 259 20.27 -42.79 -30.54
CA PHE A 259 19.64 -41.72 -29.77
C PHE A 259 20.70 -41.00 -28.91
N ALA A 260 20.59 -39.68 -28.76
CA ALA A 260 21.23 -38.96 -27.65
C ALA A 260 20.24 -37.94 -27.07
N SER A 261 19.72 -38.31 -25.90
CA SER A 261 19.02 -37.47 -24.93
C SER A 261 19.94 -36.37 -24.40
N LEU A 262 19.51 -35.11 -24.43
CA LEU A 262 20.15 -34.03 -23.68
C LEU A 262 19.39 -33.78 -22.38
N HIS A 263 20.02 -34.17 -21.29
CA HIS A 263 19.62 -33.88 -19.92
C HIS A 263 19.98 -32.44 -19.54
N THR A 264 19.05 -31.80 -18.84
CA THR A 264 19.20 -30.53 -18.14
C THR A 264 20.21 -30.68 -17.01
N GLU A 265 21.32 -29.95 -17.07
CA GLU A 265 22.34 -29.94 -16.01
C GLU A 265 22.07 -28.81 -15.02
N LYS A 266 21.89 -29.21 -13.76
CA LYS A 266 21.67 -28.38 -12.57
C LYS A 266 23.03 -27.99 -12.01
N ILE A 267 23.38 -26.70 -12.04
CA ILE A 267 24.62 -26.19 -11.43
C ILE A 267 24.34 -25.86 -9.96
N GLU A 268 24.79 -26.74 -9.05
CA GLU A 268 25.02 -26.46 -7.63
C GLU A 268 26.52 -26.18 -7.44
N MET A 269 26.86 -25.00 -6.93
CA MET A 269 28.22 -24.68 -6.46
C MET A 269 28.38 -25.13 -5.01
N LYS A 270 29.28 -26.08 -4.76
CA LYS A 270 29.79 -26.37 -3.42
C LYS A 270 31.31 -26.49 -3.41
N ALA A 271 31.84 -26.03 -2.28
CA ALA A 271 33.23 -25.81 -1.93
C ALA A 271 34.16 -27.01 -2.13
N MET A 272 35.43 -26.73 -2.42
CA MET A 272 36.55 -27.64 -2.22
C MET A 272 37.63 -26.97 -1.38
N GLN A 273 37.84 -27.51 -0.18
CA GLN A 273 39.01 -27.33 0.66
C GLN A 273 40.21 -28.13 0.11
N GLN A 274 41.42 -27.60 0.23
CA GLN A 274 42.67 -28.37 0.33
C GLN A 274 43.51 -27.69 1.45
N HIS A 275 43.65 -28.32 2.62
CA HIS A 275 44.80 -29.14 3.08
C HIS A 275 46.14 -28.34 3.09
N LEU A 276 47.02 -28.33 4.10
CA LEU A 276 47.16 -28.90 5.46
C LEU A 276 48.56 -28.46 5.99
N LYS A 277 48.76 -28.50 7.33
CA LYS A 277 50.05 -28.62 8.11
C LYS A 277 50.86 -27.34 8.42
N VAL A 278 51.52 -27.14 9.58
CA VAL A 278 51.74 -27.89 10.84
C VAL A 278 52.42 -26.96 11.88
N CYS A 279 52.07 -27.18 13.16
CA CYS A 279 52.75 -27.03 14.47
C CYS A 279 53.78 -25.94 14.84
N GLU A 280 53.48 -25.34 16.02
CA GLU A 280 54.30 -25.15 17.24
C GLU A 280 55.72 -24.54 17.18
N ARG A 281 55.96 -23.51 18.03
CA ARG A 281 56.63 -23.64 19.37
C ARG A 281 57.20 -22.28 19.86
N LYS A 282 56.74 -21.87 21.07
CA LYS A 282 57.44 -21.23 22.24
C LYS A 282 58.67 -20.30 21.99
N LEU A 283 58.97 -19.25 22.77
CA LEU A 283 58.55 -18.63 24.06
C LEU A 283 59.58 -17.49 24.33
N VAL A 284 59.31 -16.61 25.32
CA VAL A 284 60.29 -15.90 26.21
C VAL A 284 60.73 -14.47 25.83
N TYR A 285 60.82 -13.41 26.66
CA TYR A 285 60.61 -13.03 28.09
C TYR A 285 60.17 -11.53 28.07
N GLY A 286 59.38 -10.99 29.00
CA GLY A 286 59.86 -10.57 30.33
C GLY A 286 58.84 -9.64 31.04
N ALA A 287 58.96 -9.58 32.36
CA ALA A 287 57.92 -9.26 33.33
C ALA A 287 57.66 -7.75 33.59
N ALA A 288 56.43 -7.43 34.00
CA ALA A 288 56.17 -6.56 35.16
C ALA A 288 54.71 -6.75 35.64
N ARG A 289 54.54 -7.12 36.92
CA ARG A 289 53.26 -7.08 37.63
C ARG A 289 53.17 -5.74 38.35
N THR A 290 52.07 -5.00 38.19
CA THR A 290 51.43 -4.23 39.28
C THR A 290 49.96 -3.99 38.96
N SER A 291 49.13 -4.27 39.96
CA SER A 291 47.69 -4.00 40.05
C SER A 291 47.32 -2.57 39.68
N LEU A 292 46.16 -2.35 39.04
CA LEU A 292 45.20 -1.25 39.27
C LEU A 292 44.02 -1.33 38.27
N VAL A 293 43.16 -2.35 38.40
CA VAL A 293 41.91 -2.46 37.61
C VAL A 293 40.78 -1.56 38.18
N TYR A 294 41.06 -0.76 39.22
CA TYR A 294 40.03 -0.02 39.98
C TYR A 294 39.92 1.48 39.65
N ARG A 295 40.46 1.98 38.52
CA ARG A 295 40.41 3.42 38.18
C ARG A 295 39.36 3.87 37.14
N PRO A 296 38.89 3.06 36.17
CA PRO A 296 37.80 3.51 35.29
C PRO A 296 36.41 3.45 35.94
N ALA A 297 36.19 2.49 36.84
CA ALA A 297 34.88 2.28 37.50
C ALA A 297 34.57 3.31 38.60
N MET A 298 35.60 3.79 39.32
CA MET A 298 35.44 4.78 40.39
C MET A 298 34.96 6.14 39.86
N LEU A 299 35.48 6.59 38.72
CA LEU A 299 35.03 7.85 38.09
C LEU A 299 33.59 7.76 37.59
N SER A 300 33.18 6.59 37.10
CA SER A 300 31.81 6.32 36.67
C SER A 300 30.84 6.33 37.86
N MET A 301 31.19 5.69 38.99
CA MET A 301 30.33 5.71 40.18
C MET A 301 30.21 7.11 40.80
N VAL A 302 31.28 7.91 40.82
CA VAL A 302 31.24 9.28 41.34
C VAL A 302 30.40 10.19 40.44
N ALA A 303 30.49 10.05 39.11
CA ALA A 303 29.64 10.78 38.18
C ALA A 303 28.16 10.42 38.36
N ILE A 304 27.85 9.12 38.49
CA ILE A 304 26.47 8.65 38.72
C ILE A 304 25.94 9.16 40.06
N ALA A 305 26.74 9.14 41.12
CA ALA A 305 26.36 9.66 42.43
C ALA A 305 26.10 11.17 42.39
N ALA A 306 26.95 11.95 41.70
CA ALA A 306 26.75 13.38 41.53
C ALA A 306 25.46 13.69 40.75
N VAL A 307 25.21 12.99 39.64
CA VAL A 307 23.96 13.14 38.86
C VAL A 307 22.74 12.76 39.72
N CYS A 308 22.82 11.68 40.48
CA CYS A 308 21.72 11.24 41.33
C CYS A 308 21.41 12.22 42.47
N VAL A 309 22.44 12.83 43.08
CA VAL A 309 22.26 13.89 44.09
C VAL A 309 21.68 15.15 43.45
N CYS A 310 22.14 15.56 42.26
CA CYS A 310 21.59 16.70 41.54
C CYS A 310 20.12 16.49 41.18
N VAL A 311 19.75 15.29 40.70
CA VAL A 311 18.36 14.93 40.39
C VAL A 311 17.51 14.91 41.66
N ALA A 312 18.02 14.34 42.77
CA ALA A 312 17.32 14.35 44.04
C ALA A 312 17.13 15.76 44.61
N LEU A 313 18.11 16.67 44.44
CA LEU A 313 17.98 18.07 44.82
C LEU A 313 16.95 18.79 43.95
N LEU A 314 16.95 18.57 42.64
CA LEU A 314 15.96 19.12 41.71
C LEU A 314 14.53 18.64 42.02
N PHE A 315 14.36 17.39 42.49
CA PHE A 315 13.05 16.88 42.90
C PHE A 315 12.66 17.25 44.34
N LYS A 316 13.63 17.59 45.20
CA LYS A 316 13.38 18.03 46.58
C LYS A 316 13.00 19.52 46.66
N SER A 317 13.53 20.33 45.75
CA SER A 317 12.96 21.63 45.44
C SER A 317 11.84 21.43 44.43
N SER A 318 10.62 21.15 44.87
CA SER A 318 9.46 21.15 43.97
C SER A 318 9.42 22.49 43.22
N PRO A 319 9.74 22.57 41.91
CA PRO A 319 9.33 23.73 41.17
C PRO A 319 7.80 23.62 41.11
N GLU A 320 7.09 24.52 41.79
CA GLU A 320 5.69 24.75 41.48
C GLU A 320 5.61 25.23 40.04
N VAL A 321 5.60 24.29 39.11
CA VAL A 321 5.06 24.52 37.79
C VAL A 321 3.56 24.59 38.02
N LEU A 322 3.06 25.81 38.24
CA LEU A 322 1.65 26.13 38.09
C LEU A 322 1.25 25.66 36.69
N TYR A 323 0.70 24.46 36.60
CA TYR A 323 0.01 23.96 35.42
C TYR A 323 -1.22 24.84 35.22
N VAL A 324 -1.07 25.94 34.48
CA VAL A 324 -2.19 26.83 34.11
C VAL A 324 -3.07 26.20 33.02
N PHE A 325 -2.71 25.03 32.48
CA PHE A 325 -3.59 24.27 31.59
C PHE A 325 -3.80 22.87 32.15
N GLN A 326 -5.07 22.52 32.42
CA GLN A 326 -5.47 21.12 32.59
C GLN A 326 -4.94 20.31 31.39
N PRO A 327 -4.52 19.05 31.60
CA PRO A 327 -4.19 18.18 30.48
C PRO A 327 -5.38 18.17 29.51
N PHE A 328 -5.10 18.45 28.25
CA PHE A 328 -6.10 18.44 27.18
C PHE A 328 -6.79 17.07 27.16
N ARG A 329 -8.09 17.04 27.49
CA ARG A 329 -8.91 15.83 27.50
C ARG A 329 -9.85 15.88 26.31
N TRP A 330 -9.64 14.94 25.37
CA TRP A 330 -10.49 14.73 24.20
C TRP A 330 -11.98 14.58 24.55
N GLU A 331 -12.28 14.08 25.75
CA GLU A 331 -13.64 13.88 26.28
C GLU A 331 -14.43 15.19 26.53
N MET A 332 -13.76 16.34 26.58
CA MET A 332 -14.38 17.64 26.88
C MET A 332 -14.71 18.47 25.62
N LEU A 333 -14.27 18.03 24.44
CA LEU A 333 -14.49 18.75 23.18
C LEU A 333 -15.87 18.36 22.60
N LYS A 334 -16.90 19.17 22.86
CA LYS A 334 -18.26 18.92 22.34
C LYS A 334 -18.39 19.18 20.83
N TYR A 335 -17.51 19.99 20.24
CA TYR A 335 -17.41 20.26 18.79
C TYR A 335 -16.08 21.00 18.50
N GLY A 336 -15.51 20.78 17.31
CA GLY A 336 -14.37 21.54 16.77
C GLY A 336 -14.84 22.73 15.93
N SER A 337 -13.94 23.69 15.65
CA SER A 337 -14.23 24.96 14.96
C SER A 337 -15.07 24.74 13.69
N SER A 338 -16.17 25.50 13.61
CA SER A 338 -17.04 25.65 12.45
C SER A 338 -16.33 26.14 11.22
#